data_AF-A0A948KIG1-F1
#
_entry.id   AF-A0A948KIG1-F1
#
_cell.length_a   1.000
_cell.length_b   1.000
_cell.length_c   1.000
_cell.angle_alpha   90.00
_cell.angle_beta   90.00
_cell.angle_gamma   90.00
#
_symmetry.space_group_name_H-M   'P 1'
#
loop_
_entity.id
_entity.type
_entity.pdbx_description
1 polymer ?
#
loop_
_entity_poly.entity_id
_entity_poly.type
_entity_poly.pdbx_seq_one_letter_code
_entity_poly.pdbx_strand_id
1 'polypeptide(L)'
;MQKKYSRASGISSKQGSNNLQHIKQTKLSKTPKSNDSLSKERILLRALKTSEFTIHVERERFLDEIASEREQREEANHMLKKHRQEIELERNAKEDAYHKLEELKQLLESEMKTKVEERRLKEEQFRLKEQERRAKEQALFALYETEKHLSHILRSRSWRWTLWPRKAEALLRNIFHLKNNRIQAKDEGIEEEEEDEGGGGPPIPTIPCLNAASDVAVIITCHNYGHYLTDAIESVLRQTYRPRELVIVDDVSTDNTPEVAKKYMGHGVQYVYCNQGHPSSARNEGVRHTSAPFLLFLDADDILVLDYISACLEKMKDPHVAIGWGANE
;
A
#
# COMPACT_ATOMS: atom_id res chain seq x y z
N MET A 1 -2.32 -0.20 27.33
CA MET A 1 -2.81 -0.55 28.68
C MET A 1 -1.64 -0.75 29.63
N GLN A 2 -1.17 0.31 30.28
CA GLN A 2 -0.13 0.24 31.32
C GLN A 2 -0.81 0.20 32.69
N LYS A 3 -0.54 -0.83 33.51
CA LYS A 3 -0.56 -0.74 34.97
C LYS A 3 0.21 -1.90 35.62
N LYS A 4 1.19 -1.50 36.44
CA LYS A 4 1.64 -2.09 37.71
C LYS A 4 2.38 -3.43 37.68
N TYR A 5 3.70 -3.35 37.86
CA TYR A 5 4.42 -4.15 38.87
C TYR A 5 5.56 -3.32 39.48
N SER A 6 5.36 -2.85 40.71
CA SER A 6 6.45 -2.48 41.61
C SER A 6 5.99 -2.68 43.06
N ARG A 7 6.91 -3.18 43.89
CA ARG A 7 6.85 -3.51 45.33
C ARG A 7 6.37 -4.92 45.72
N ALA A 8 7.32 -5.72 46.18
CA ALA A 8 7.34 -6.24 47.56
C ALA A 8 8.74 -6.75 47.91
N SER A 9 9.57 -5.86 48.45
CA SER A 9 10.72 -6.19 49.28
C SER A 9 10.26 -6.28 50.74
N GLY A 10 10.72 -7.32 51.45
CA GLY A 10 10.62 -7.40 52.91
C GLY A 10 9.83 -8.60 53.42
N ILE A 11 10.50 -9.76 53.53
CA ILE A 11 10.12 -10.79 54.51
C ILE A 11 11.30 -11.01 55.44
N SER A 12 11.27 -10.20 56.51
CA SER A 12 11.59 -10.50 57.90
C SER A 12 12.31 -11.83 58.19
N SER A 13 13.60 -11.72 58.46
CA SER A 13 14.34 -12.62 59.35
C SER A 13 13.76 -12.53 60.77
N LYS A 14 13.04 -13.56 61.21
CA LYS A 14 12.68 -13.74 62.62
C LYS A 14 12.83 -15.18 63.08
N GLN A 15 13.79 -15.35 63.98
CA GLN A 15 13.68 -16.10 65.23
C GLN A 15 13.32 -17.60 65.12
N GLY A 16 14.36 -18.42 65.01
CA GLY A 16 14.36 -19.83 65.40
C GLY A 16 15.49 -20.10 66.40
N SER A 17 15.56 -19.31 67.46
CA SER A 17 16.48 -19.54 68.59
C SER A 17 15.74 -19.18 69.85
N ASN A 18 15.10 -20.19 70.45
CA ASN A 18 14.73 -20.28 71.86
C ASN A 18 13.84 -21.51 72.07
N ASN A 19 14.46 -22.65 72.40
CA ASN A 19 13.83 -23.64 73.28
C ASN A 19 14.92 -24.53 73.88
N LEU A 20 15.73 -23.93 74.75
CA LEU A 20 16.66 -24.63 75.63
C LEU A 20 16.70 -23.94 76.99
N GLN A 21 15.52 -23.64 77.54
CA GLN A 21 15.36 -23.21 78.93
C GLN A 21 14.03 -23.71 79.49
N HIS A 22 13.96 -25.00 79.83
CA HIS A 22 13.04 -25.48 80.87
C HIS A 22 13.46 -26.86 81.39
N ILE A 23 14.67 -26.96 81.96
CA ILE A 23 14.92 -27.96 83.01
C ILE A 23 14.57 -27.29 84.33
N LYS A 24 13.31 -27.44 84.75
CA LYS A 24 12.83 -27.01 86.06
C LYS A 24 13.66 -27.69 87.13
N GLN A 25 14.23 -26.88 88.03
CA GLN A 25 14.78 -27.32 89.31
C GLN A 25 13.72 -28.13 90.07
N THR A 26 13.84 -29.45 90.08
CA THR A 26 13.19 -30.29 91.07
C THR A 26 13.84 -30.02 92.42
N LYS A 27 13.12 -29.28 93.27
CA LYS A 27 13.41 -29.09 94.70
C LYS A 27 13.64 -30.47 95.36
N LEU A 28 14.89 -30.79 95.70
CA LEU A 28 15.16 -31.77 96.76
C LEU A 28 14.93 -31.06 98.10
N SER A 29 13.76 -31.27 98.70
CA SER A 29 13.53 -30.96 100.11
C SER A 29 13.06 -32.20 100.85
N LYS A 30 13.71 -32.45 101.98
CA LYS A 30 13.47 -33.45 103.04
C LYS A 30 14.16 -34.80 102.87
N THR A 31 15.14 -35.02 103.73
CA THR A 31 15.69 -36.32 104.10
C THR A 31 14.67 -37.12 104.91
N PRO A 32 14.58 -38.44 104.69
CA PRO A 32 14.44 -39.39 105.77
C PRO A 32 15.79 -40.10 105.99
N LYS A 33 16.09 -40.32 107.27
CA LYS A 33 17.15 -41.23 107.73
C LYS A 33 16.80 -42.68 107.33
N SER A 34 17.83 -43.50 107.28
CA SER A 34 17.89 -44.96 107.09
C SER A 34 17.98 -45.49 105.64
N ASN A 35 19.11 -46.18 105.40
CA ASN A 35 19.44 -47.13 104.33
C ASN A 35 18.39 -47.35 103.23
N ASP A 36 18.63 -46.80 102.05
CA ASP A 36 18.47 -47.58 100.82
C ASP A 36 19.18 -46.87 99.64
N SER A 37 20.49 -47.07 99.49
CA SER A 37 21.25 -46.54 98.34
C SER A 37 20.68 -47.07 97.02
N LEU A 38 20.13 -48.28 97.05
CA LEU A 38 19.49 -48.95 95.91
C LEU A 38 18.21 -48.25 95.45
N SER A 39 17.45 -47.58 96.34
CA SER A 39 16.24 -46.83 95.96
C SER A 39 16.54 -45.55 95.18
N LYS A 40 17.55 -44.78 95.63
CA LYS A 40 17.98 -43.53 94.97
C LYS A 40 18.64 -43.82 93.63
N GLU A 41 19.44 -44.87 93.57
CA GLU A 41 20.09 -45.35 92.35
C GLU A 41 19.05 -45.86 91.33
N ARG A 42 18.01 -46.59 91.78
CA ARG A 42 16.88 -46.98 90.92
C ARG A 42 16.08 -45.79 90.38
N ILE A 43 15.87 -44.74 91.18
CA ILE A 43 15.16 -43.53 90.74
C ILE A 43 16.00 -42.76 89.70
N LEU A 44 17.30 -42.59 89.94
CA LEU A 44 18.23 -41.97 89.00
C LEU A 44 18.34 -42.76 87.68
N LEU A 45 18.45 -44.08 87.74
CA LEU A 45 18.46 -44.95 86.55
C LEU A 45 17.15 -44.89 85.77
N ARG A 46 15.99 -44.74 86.44
CA ARG A 46 14.70 -44.55 85.76
C ARG A 46 14.62 -43.18 85.08
N ALA A 47 15.06 -42.12 85.76
CA ALA A 47 15.08 -40.78 85.19
C ALA A 47 16.02 -40.69 83.97
N LEU A 48 17.22 -41.27 84.06
CA LEU A 48 18.19 -41.36 82.97
C LEU A 48 17.64 -42.14 81.77
N LYS A 49 17.03 -43.31 82.00
CA LYS A 49 16.39 -44.09 80.92
C LYS A 49 15.23 -43.35 80.26
N THR A 50 14.47 -42.56 81.02
CA THR A 50 13.35 -41.78 80.47
C THR A 50 13.86 -40.60 79.64
N SER A 51 14.92 -39.90 80.09
CA SER A 51 15.55 -38.84 79.29
C SER A 51 16.20 -39.38 78.02
N GLU A 52 16.87 -40.53 78.11
CA GLU A 52 17.52 -41.17 76.95
C GLU A 52 16.48 -41.62 75.91
N PHE A 53 15.37 -42.21 76.35
CA PHE A 53 14.24 -42.55 75.49
C PHE A 53 13.61 -41.32 74.82
N THR A 54 13.43 -40.22 75.56
CA THR A 54 12.85 -38.99 75.02
C THR A 54 13.77 -38.34 73.98
N ILE A 55 15.08 -38.30 74.26
CA ILE A 55 16.09 -37.82 73.31
C ILE A 55 16.10 -38.69 72.05
N HIS A 56 15.94 -40.00 72.18
CA HIS A 56 15.89 -40.91 71.04
C HIS A 56 14.66 -40.64 70.17
N VAL A 57 13.48 -40.49 70.76
CA VAL A 57 12.23 -40.20 70.04
C VAL A 57 12.29 -38.83 69.34
N GLU A 58 12.84 -37.80 69.99
CA GLU A 58 13.01 -36.48 69.35
C GLU A 58 14.05 -36.52 68.24
N ARG A 59 15.13 -37.29 68.39
CA ARG A 59 16.14 -37.48 67.34
C ARG A 59 15.57 -38.16 66.11
N GLU A 60 14.79 -39.23 66.29
CA GLU A 60 14.13 -39.91 65.16
C GLU A 60 13.14 -38.99 64.45
N ARG A 61 12.32 -38.23 65.19
CA ARG A 61 11.40 -37.24 64.60
C ARG A 61 12.14 -36.16 63.81
N PHE A 62 13.28 -35.69 64.31
CA PHE A 62 14.11 -34.70 63.62
C PHE A 62 14.79 -35.28 62.37
N LEU A 63 15.18 -36.56 62.39
CA LEU A 63 15.73 -37.25 61.22
C LEU A 63 14.66 -37.45 60.13
N ASP A 64 13.43 -37.79 60.51
CA ASP A 64 12.29 -37.88 59.59
C ASP A 64 11.97 -36.52 58.95
N GLU A 65 12.01 -35.44 59.73
CA GLU A 65 11.81 -34.07 59.23
C GLU A 65 12.90 -33.67 58.22
N ILE A 66 14.18 -33.93 58.54
CA ILE A 66 15.30 -33.73 57.60
C ILE A 66 15.15 -34.58 56.34
N ALA A 67 14.69 -35.83 56.47
CA ALA A 67 14.48 -36.71 55.32
C ALA A 67 13.38 -36.17 54.40
N SER A 68 12.25 -35.73 54.97
CA SER A 68 11.15 -35.10 54.22
C SER A 68 11.58 -33.80 53.53
N GLU A 69 12.34 -32.94 54.22
CA GLU A 69 12.87 -31.71 53.60
C GLU A 69 13.83 -32.00 52.44
N ARG A 70 14.67 -33.05 52.56
CA ARG A 70 15.57 -33.47 51.47
C ARG A 70 14.79 -33.95 50.25
N GLU A 71 13.76 -34.76 50.46
CA GLU A 71 12.89 -35.25 49.39
C GLU A 71 12.18 -34.10 48.67
N GLN A 72 11.56 -33.17 49.40
CA GLN A 72 10.95 -31.97 48.83
C GLN A 72 11.95 -31.11 48.05
N ARG A 73 13.20 -31.02 48.53
CA ARG A 73 14.25 -30.28 47.85
C ARG A 73 14.72 -30.96 46.57
N GLU A 74 14.76 -32.29 46.54
CA GLU A 74 15.06 -33.07 45.33
C GLU A 74 13.96 -32.92 44.28
N GLU A 75 12.69 -33.00 44.68
CA GLU A 75 11.55 -32.75 43.80
C GLU A 75 11.56 -31.33 43.23
N ALA A 76 11.82 -30.32 44.08
CA ALA A 76 11.94 -28.94 43.63
C ALA A 76 13.09 -28.75 42.63
N ASN A 77 14.25 -29.39 42.87
CA ASN A 77 15.38 -29.35 41.95
C ASN A 77 15.06 -30.03 40.62
N HIS A 78 14.34 -31.15 40.64
CA HIS A 78 13.87 -31.84 39.44
C HIS A 78 12.92 -30.96 38.63
N MET A 79 11.94 -30.33 39.29
CA MET A 79 11.01 -29.38 38.65
C MET A 79 11.74 -28.19 38.04
N LEU A 80 12.70 -27.58 38.75
CA LEU A 80 13.52 -26.49 38.22
C LEU A 80 14.38 -26.92 37.02
N LYS A 81 14.85 -28.17 36.98
CA LYS A 81 15.58 -28.70 35.83
C LYS A 81 14.67 -28.83 34.61
N LYS A 82 13.46 -29.38 34.79
CA LYS A 82 12.45 -29.50 33.73
C LYS A 82 12.06 -28.13 33.17
N HIS A 83 11.76 -27.17 34.04
CA HIS A 83 11.35 -25.83 33.62
C HIS A 83 12.47 -25.07 32.88
N ARG A 84 13.74 -25.29 33.28
CA ARG A 84 14.89 -24.77 32.53
C ARG A 84 14.96 -25.32 31.11
N GLN A 85 14.74 -26.63 30.94
CA GLN A 85 14.71 -27.25 29.61
C GLN A 85 13.56 -26.71 28.76
N GLU A 86 12.37 -26.51 29.35
CA GLU A 86 11.22 -25.91 28.64
C GLU A 86 11.53 -24.48 28.17
N ILE A 87 12.10 -23.64 29.04
CA ILE A 87 12.51 -22.27 28.69
C ILE A 87 13.56 -22.27 27.57
N GLU A 88 14.50 -23.21 27.61
CA GLU A 88 15.54 -23.34 26.58
C GLU A 88 14.96 -23.76 25.22
N LEU A 89 14.03 -24.72 25.21
CA LEU A 89 13.30 -25.10 24.01
C LEU A 89 12.48 -23.93 23.42
N GLU A 90 11.79 -23.17 24.27
CA GLU A 90 11.05 -21.98 23.83
C GLU A 90 11.96 -20.89 23.25
N ARG A 91 13.16 -20.71 23.82
CA ARG A 91 14.15 -19.75 23.28
C ARG A 91 14.63 -20.18 21.91
N ASN A 92 15.01 -21.45 21.75
CA ASN A 92 15.47 -21.97 20.47
C ASN A 92 14.37 -21.85 19.39
N ALA A 93 13.13 -22.20 19.73
CA ALA A 93 12.00 -22.07 18.82
C ALA A 93 11.73 -20.60 18.40
N LYS A 94 11.95 -19.65 19.32
CA LYS A 94 11.85 -18.23 19.00
C LYS A 94 12.98 -17.78 18.08
N GLU A 95 14.22 -18.19 18.34
CA GLU A 95 15.36 -17.88 17.48
C GLU A 95 15.14 -18.40 16.06
N ASP A 96 14.68 -19.64 15.90
CA ASP A 96 14.32 -20.21 14.59
C ASP A 96 13.25 -19.40 13.87
N ALA A 97 12.23 -18.92 14.60
CA ALA A 97 11.18 -18.08 14.04
C ALA A 97 11.72 -16.70 13.59
N TYR A 98 12.64 -16.11 14.35
CA TYR A 98 13.30 -14.86 13.98
C TYR A 98 14.17 -15.02 12.73
N HIS A 99 14.91 -16.13 12.61
CA HIS A 99 15.69 -16.42 11.41
C HIS A 99 14.80 -16.56 10.17
N LYS A 100 13.70 -17.30 10.25
CA LYS A 100 12.72 -17.42 9.15
C LYS A 100 12.10 -16.08 8.76
N LEU A 101 11.78 -15.24 9.74
CA LEU A 101 11.24 -13.91 9.48
C LEU A 101 12.25 -13.04 8.72
N GLU A 102 13.53 -13.14 9.06
CA GLU A 102 14.59 -12.38 8.40
C GLU A 102 14.84 -12.85 6.97
N GLU A 103 14.82 -14.17 6.71
CA GLU A 103 14.86 -14.73 5.36
C GLU A 103 13.70 -14.22 4.49
N LEU A 104 12.47 -14.21 5.04
CA LEU A 104 11.30 -13.72 4.31
C LEU A 104 11.39 -12.22 3.98
N LYS A 105 11.95 -11.41 4.87
CA LYS A 105 12.18 -9.98 4.59
C LYS A 105 13.17 -9.80 3.45
N GLN A 106 14.28 -10.53 3.46
CA GLN A 106 15.29 -10.45 2.40
C GLN A 106 14.68 -10.85 1.04
N LEU A 107 13.85 -11.89 1.02
CA LEU A 107 13.15 -12.33 -0.18
C LEU A 107 12.18 -11.25 -0.69
N LEU A 108 11.36 -10.68 0.19
CA LEU A 108 10.47 -9.58 -0.15
C LEU A 108 11.21 -8.36 -0.69
N GLU A 109 12.34 -7.98 -0.09
CA GLU A 109 13.17 -6.88 -0.57
C GLU A 109 13.72 -7.14 -1.97
N SER A 110 14.11 -8.38 -2.28
CA SER A 110 14.58 -8.76 -3.62
C SER A 110 13.45 -8.73 -4.66
N GLU A 111 12.25 -9.21 -4.31
CA GLU A 111 11.07 -9.13 -5.17
C GLU A 111 10.67 -7.67 -5.44
N MET A 112 10.74 -6.80 -4.43
CA MET A 112 10.46 -5.38 -4.61
C MET A 112 11.48 -4.71 -5.54
N LYS A 113 12.77 -5.05 -5.43
CA LYS A 113 13.82 -4.54 -6.32
C LYS A 113 13.58 -4.96 -7.76
N THR A 114 13.27 -6.24 -8.01
CA THR A 114 12.97 -6.73 -9.36
C THR A 114 11.77 -6.04 -9.97
N LYS A 115 10.67 -5.85 -9.21
CA LYS A 115 9.50 -5.08 -9.70
C LYS A 115 9.80 -3.64 -10.04
N VAL A 116 10.68 -2.97 -9.28
CA VAL A 116 11.12 -1.61 -9.59
C VAL A 116 11.95 -1.58 -10.88
N GLU A 117 12.84 -2.55 -11.07
CA GLU A 117 13.62 -2.70 -12.31
C GLU A 117 12.73 -2.99 -13.53
N GLU A 118 11.72 -3.84 -13.39
CA GLU A 118 10.74 -4.11 -14.45
C GLU A 118 9.96 -2.85 -14.86
N ARG A 119 9.55 -2.01 -13.89
CA ARG A 119 8.89 -0.73 -14.19
C ARG A 119 9.82 0.21 -14.95
N ARG A 120 11.07 0.34 -14.52
CA ARG A 120 12.07 1.16 -15.22
C ARG A 120 12.28 0.69 -16.66
N LEU A 121 12.36 -0.62 -16.88
CA LEU A 121 12.53 -1.17 -18.23
C LEU A 121 11.31 -0.87 -19.11
N LYS A 122 10.09 -0.95 -18.55
CA LYS A 122 8.87 -0.57 -19.28
C LYS A 122 8.86 0.91 -19.64
N GLU A 123 9.25 1.79 -18.72
CA GLU A 123 9.37 3.23 -18.98
C GLU A 123 10.42 3.52 -20.07
N GLU A 124 11.57 2.84 -20.06
CA GLU A 124 12.59 3.00 -21.09
C GLU A 124 12.13 2.50 -22.46
N GLN A 125 11.45 1.34 -22.50
CA GLN A 125 10.84 0.82 -23.73
C GLN A 125 9.79 1.78 -24.28
N PHE A 126 8.97 2.37 -23.41
CA PHE A 126 7.99 3.38 -23.80
C PHE A 126 8.69 4.61 -24.40
N ARG A 127 9.73 5.14 -23.75
CA ARG A 127 10.52 6.28 -24.27
C ARG A 127 11.15 6.01 -25.63
N LEU A 128 11.67 4.81 -25.86
CA LEU A 128 12.25 4.43 -27.15
C LEU A 128 11.18 4.38 -28.25
N LYS A 129 10.01 3.81 -27.96
CA LYS A 129 8.87 3.82 -28.89
C LYS A 129 8.42 5.24 -29.22
N GLU A 130 8.36 6.11 -28.22
CA GLU A 130 7.99 7.52 -28.37
C GLU A 130 8.97 8.26 -29.31
N GLN A 131 10.28 8.05 -29.11
CA GLN A 131 11.31 8.61 -29.97
C GLN A 131 11.19 8.11 -31.42
N GLU A 132 10.89 6.82 -31.60
CA GLU A 132 10.69 6.24 -32.92
C GLU A 132 9.46 6.85 -33.62
N ARG A 133 8.36 7.05 -32.89
CA ARG A 133 7.14 7.67 -33.41
C ARG A 133 7.38 9.12 -33.84
N ARG A 134 8.01 9.93 -32.99
CA ARG A 134 8.38 11.31 -33.33
C ARG A 134 9.32 11.40 -34.53
N ALA A 135 10.27 10.47 -34.65
CA ALA A 135 11.15 10.41 -35.82
C ALA A 135 10.36 10.10 -37.11
N LYS A 136 9.36 9.22 -37.04
CA LYS A 136 8.46 8.91 -38.16
C LYS A 136 7.60 10.12 -38.54
N GLU A 137 7.00 10.81 -37.58
CA GLU A 137 6.20 12.03 -37.80
C GLU A 137 7.03 13.16 -38.41
N GLN A 138 8.23 13.41 -37.88
CA GLN A 138 9.16 14.39 -38.46
C GLN A 138 9.53 14.06 -39.91
N ALA A 139 9.78 12.78 -40.20
CA ALA A 139 10.05 12.33 -41.56
C ALA A 139 8.82 12.53 -42.48
N LEU A 140 7.62 12.23 -41.98
CA LEU A 140 6.37 12.41 -42.72
C LEU A 140 6.10 13.90 -43.02
N PHE A 141 6.32 14.77 -42.03
CA PHE A 141 6.19 16.22 -42.18
C PHE A 141 7.19 16.78 -43.19
N ALA A 142 8.46 16.36 -43.11
CA ALA A 142 9.48 16.74 -44.08
C ALA A 142 9.10 16.30 -45.51
N LEU A 143 8.55 15.09 -45.68
CA LEU A 143 8.04 14.63 -46.97
C LEU A 143 6.89 15.51 -47.47
N TYR A 144 5.93 15.84 -46.61
CA TYR A 144 4.82 16.71 -46.97
C TYR A 144 5.28 18.12 -47.38
N GLU A 145 6.22 18.73 -46.65
CA GLU A 145 6.80 20.01 -47.02
C GLU A 145 7.51 19.95 -48.38
N THR A 146 8.27 18.89 -48.63
CA THR A 146 8.93 18.71 -49.94
C THR A 146 7.91 18.55 -51.07
N GLU A 147 6.80 17.82 -50.85
CA GLU A 147 5.72 17.68 -51.83
C GLU A 147 5.02 19.02 -52.10
N LYS A 148 4.74 19.79 -51.06
CA LYS A 148 4.15 21.13 -51.17
C LYS A 148 5.07 22.09 -51.93
N HIS A 149 6.36 22.08 -51.60
CA HIS A 149 7.37 22.85 -52.32
C HIS A 149 7.40 22.44 -53.79
N LEU A 150 7.53 21.15 -54.10
CA LEU A 150 7.50 20.63 -55.48
C LEU A 150 6.20 20.97 -56.21
N SER A 151 5.05 20.97 -55.56
CA SER A 151 3.78 21.39 -56.16
C SER A 151 3.76 22.87 -56.50
N HIS A 152 4.26 23.73 -55.61
CA HIS A 152 4.33 25.18 -55.83
C HIS A 152 5.28 25.53 -57.00
N ILE A 153 6.44 24.90 -56.96
CA ILE A 153 7.45 24.80 -58.00
C ILE A 153 6.79 24.45 -59.35
N LEU A 154 6.14 23.29 -59.47
CA LEU A 154 5.52 22.80 -60.71
C LEU A 154 4.38 23.68 -61.23
N ARG A 155 3.70 24.43 -60.35
CA ARG A 155 2.61 25.36 -60.71
C ARG A 155 3.11 26.71 -61.22
N SER A 156 4.36 27.09 -60.95
CA SER A 156 4.91 28.33 -61.47
C SER A 156 5.40 28.16 -62.93
N ARG A 157 4.99 29.07 -63.81
CA ARG A 157 5.16 28.96 -65.28
C ARG A 157 6.62 28.99 -65.77
N SER A 158 7.59 29.20 -64.89
CA SER A 158 9.03 29.29 -65.22
C SER A 158 9.75 27.94 -65.31
N TRP A 159 9.16 26.85 -64.80
CA TRP A 159 9.85 25.56 -64.61
C TRP A 159 10.02 24.75 -65.88
N ARG A 160 9.17 25.03 -66.88
CA ARG A 160 9.31 24.46 -68.23
C ARG A 160 10.63 24.87 -68.93
N TRP A 161 11.36 25.86 -68.41
CA TRP A 161 12.55 26.41 -69.06
C TRP A 161 13.86 26.23 -68.27
N THR A 162 13.85 25.67 -67.06
CA THR A 162 15.05 25.61 -66.19
C THR A 162 15.45 24.23 -65.65
N LEU A 163 14.62 23.19 -65.79
CA LEU A 163 14.98 21.83 -65.35
C LEU A 163 15.23 20.90 -66.54
N TRP A 164 16.51 20.56 -66.78
CA TRP A 164 16.89 19.59 -67.82
C TRP A 164 16.24 18.21 -67.58
N PRO A 165 15.80 17.50 -68.64
CA PRO A 165 14.88 16.35 -68.54
C PRO A 165 15.32 15.25 -67.56
N ARG A 166 16.63 15.00 -67.43
CA ARG A 166 17.20 13.94 -66.58
C ARG A 166 17.06 14.19 -65.08
N LYS A 167 17.04 15.46 -64.62
CA LYS A 167 16.82 15.77 -63.18
C LYS A 167 15.35 15.68 -62.80
N ALA A 168 14.44 16.03 -63.71
CA ALA A 168 13.00 15.87 -63.51
C ALA A 168 12.60 14.38 -63.45
N GLU A 169 13.19 13.53 -64.30
CA GLU A 169 12.98 12.08 -64.26
C GLU A 169 13.45 11.43 -62.96
N ALA A 170 14.62 11.83 -62.43
CA ALA A 170 15.12 11.31 -61.16
C ALA A 170 14.22 11.70 -59.98
N LEU A 171 13.69 12.92 -59.98
CA LEU A 171 12.74 13.42 -58.99
C LEU A 171 11.41 12.65 -59.06
N LEU A 172 10.88 12.45 -60.27
CA LEU A 172 9.64 11.70 -60.48
C LEU A 172 9.77 10.21 -60.12
N ARG A 173 10.92 9.58 -60.37
CA ARG A 173 11.19 8.19 -59.94
C ARG A 173 11.23 8.05 -58.42
N ASN A 174 11.85 8.98 -57.70
CA ASN A 174 11.86 8.98 -56.25
C ASN A 174 10.46 9.19 -55.66
N ILE A 175 9.65 10.07 -56.24
CA ILE A 175 8.25 10.29 -55.85
C ILE A 175 7.41 9.03 -56.07
N PHE A 176 7.63 8.30 -57.17
CA PHE A 176 6.90 7.06 -57.48
C PHE A 176 7.29 5.91 -56.55
N HIS A 177 8.57 5.79 -56.18
CA HIS A 177 9.03 4.80 -55.20
C HIS A 177 8.48 5.04 -53.80
N LEU A 178 8.38 6.31 -53.36
CA LEU A 178 7.75 6.67 -52.08
C LEU A 178 6.25 6.32 -52.04
N LYS A 179 5.55 6.42 -53.17
CA LYS A 179 4.13 6.05 -53.28
C LYS A 179 3.88 4.54 -53.22
N ASN A 180 4.78 3.72 -53.76
CA ASN A 180 4.64 2.26 -53.73
C ASN A 180 4.94 1.67 -52.33
N ASN A 181 5.87 2.24 -51.56
CA ASN A 181 6.12 1.81 -50.18
C ASN A 181 4.96 2.15 -49.22
N ARG A 182 4.13 3.15 -49.57
CA ARG A 182 2.93 3.55 -48.83
C ARG A 182 1.79 2.51 -48.89
N ILE A 183 1.87 1.55 -49.82
CA ILE A 183 0.85 0.52 -50.04
C ILE A 183 1.18 -0.78 -49.27
N GLN A 184 2.45 -1.02 -48.93
CA GLN A 184 2.85 -2.20 -48.15
C GLN A 184 2.77 -2.00 -46.62
N ALA A 185 2.71 -0.77 -46.13
CA ALA A 185 2.70 -0.46 -44.69
C ALA A 185 1.28 -0.34 -44.10
N LYS A 186 0.23 -0.79 -44.81
CA LYS A 186 -1.18 -0.56 -44.43
C LYS A 186 -1.90 -1.76 -43.79
N ASP A 187 -1.21 -2.88 -43.52
CA ASP A 187 -1.83 -4.10 -42.99
C ASP A 187 -1.42 -4.50 -41.56
N GLU A 188 -0.69 -3.67 -40.81
CA GLU A 188 -0.45 -3.93 -39.39
C GLU A 188 -0.89 -2.72 -38.56
N GLY A 189 -1.97 -2.92 -37.80
CA GLY A 189 -2.74 -1.87 -37.16
C GLY A 189 -2.25 -1.38 -35.80
N ILE A 190 -3.10 -0.50 -35.28
CA ILE A 190 -3.21 0.07 -33.93
C ILE A 190 -2.46 1.40 -33.71
N GLU A 191 -3.29 2.44 -33.84
CA GLU A 191 -3.63 3.50 -32.88
C GLU A 191 -2.52 4.39 -32.30
N GLU A 192 -2.70 5.68 -32.59
CA GLU A 192 -1.94 6.84 -32.16
C GLU A 192 -2.39 7.29 -30.77
N GLU A 193 -1.47 7.74 -29.92
CA GLU A 193 -1.71 8.92 -29.08
C GLU A 193 -0.41 9.53 -28.53
N GLU A 194 -0.41 10.87 -28.43
CA GLU A 194 0.72 11.75 -28.14
C GLU A 194 0.80 12.20 -26.69
N GLU A 195 2.03 12.30 -26.16
CA GLU A 195 2.37 13.19 -25.05
C GLU A 195 3.15 14.45 -25.50
N ASP A 196 2.69 15.55 -24.91
CA ASP A 196 3.11 16.95 -24.89
C ASP A 196 4.59 17.15 -24.48
N GLU A 197 5.35 17.92 -25.26
CA GLU A 197 6.67 18.44 -24.85
C GLU A 197 6.60 19.95 -24.57
N GLY A 198 7.10 20.32 -23.39
CA GLY A 198 7.36 21.71 -23.02
C GLY A 198 8.34 22.40 -23.97
N GLY A 199 7.83 23.29 -24.81
CA GLY A 199 8.55 24.35 -25.48
C GLY A 199 7.72 25.63 -25.40
N GLY A 200 8.32 26.74 -24.95
CA GLY A 200 7.65 28.01 -24.64
C GLY A 200 6.65 28.46 -25.71
N GLY A 201 5.38 28.11 -25.50
CA GLY A 201 4.27 28.49 -26.34
C GLY A 201 3.77 29.92 -26.04
N PRO A 202 2.93 30.48 -26.93
CA PRO A 202 2.23 31.74 -26.66
C PRO A 202 1.52 31.67 -25.30
N PRO A 203 1.29 32.81 -24.62
CA PRO A 203 0.78 32.83 -23.25
C PRO A 203 -0.36 31.84 -23.08
N ILE A 204 -0.21 30.93 -22.10
CA ILE A 204 -1.19 29.90 -21.76
C ILE A 204 -2.58 30.55 -21.81
N PRO A 205 -3.46 30.16 -22.75
CA PRO A 205 -4.79 30.73 -22.79
C PRO A 205 -5.42 30.40 -21.44
N THR A 206 -5.93 31.43 -20.78
CA THR A 206 -6.66 31.31 -19.52
C THR A 206 -7.65 30.16 -19.68
N ILE A 207 -7.55 29.11 -18.86
CA ILE A 207 -8.40 27.92 -18.96
C ILE A 207 -9.85 28.42 -19.10
N PRO A 208 -10.50 28.18 -20.25
CA PRO A 208 -11.82 28.73 -20.50
C PRO A 208 -12.82 28.19 -19.48
N CYS A 209 -13.71 29.06 -19.01
CA CYS A 209 -14.82 28.62 -18.17
C CYS A 209 -15.90 27.93 -19.00
N LEU A 210 -16.75 27.15 -18.33
CA LEU A 210 -17.94 26.52 -18.88
C LEU A 210 -18.86 27.54 -19.57
N ASN A 211 -19.63 27.10 -20.56
CA ASN A 211 -20.54 27.97 -21.29
C ASN A 211 -21.96 27.83 -20.74
N ALA A 212 -22.43 28.79 -19.94
CA ALA A 212 -23.76 28.77 -19.34
C ALA A 212 -24.92 28.70 -20.35
N ALA A 213 -24.69 29.06 -21.63
CA ALA A 213 -25.67 28.98 -22.71
C ALA A 213 -25.68 27.63 -23.45
N SER A 214 -24.84 26.67 -23.04
CA SER A 214 -24.77 25.32 -23.60
C SER A 214 -25.87 24.42 -23.03
N ASP A 215 -26.18 23.35 -23.74
CA ASP A 215 -27.20 22.37 -23.38
C ASP A 215 -26.61 21.00 -22.98
N VAL A 216 -25.27 20.92 -22.83
CA VAL A 216 -24.56 19.67 -22.54
C VAL A 216 -23.97 19.69 -21.13
N ALA A 217 -24.13 18.61 -20.39
CA ALA A 217 -23.32 18.31 -19.22
C ALA A 217 -22.40 17.13 -19.48
N VAL A 218 -21.16 17.25 -19.02
CA VAL A 218 -20.20 16.15 -19.02
C VAL A 218 -20.09 15.60 -17.59
N ILE A 219 -20.22 14.28 -17.46
CA ILE A 219 -20.10 13.56 -16.20
C ILE A 219 -18.86 12.67 -16.30
N ILE A 220 -17.83 12.99 -15.52
CA ILE A 220 -16.63 12.18 -15.37
C ILE A 220 -16.80 11.28 -14.15
N THR A 221 -16.74 9.96 -14.33
CA THR A 221 -16.73 9.02 -13.20
C THR A 221 -15.31 8.56 -12.90
N CYS A 222 -14.90 8.60 -11.63
CA CYS A 222 -13.53 8.32 -11.21
C CYS A 222 -13.48 7.44 -9.95
N HIS A 223 -12.58 6.45 -9.97
CA HIS A 223 -12.18 5.67 -8.79
C HIS A 223 -10.69 5.36 -8.89
N ASN A 224 -9.87 5.99 -8.05
CA ASN A 224 -8.41 5.81 -8.03
C ASN A 224 -7.68 6.14 -9.35
N TYR A 225 -8.18 7.13 -10.10
CA TYR A 225 -7.59 7.59 -11.35
C TYR A 225 -7.09 9.04 -11.29
N GLY A 226 -6.63 9.49 -10.12
CA GLY A 226 -6.17 10.88 -9.92
C GLY A 226 -5.02 11.28 -10.85
N HIS A 227 -4.27 10.32 -11.37
CA HIS A 227 -3.17 10.53 -12.32
C HIS A 227 -3.62 10.82 -13.76
N TYR A 228 -4.79 10.35 -14.18
CA TYR A 228 -5.36 10.64 -15.53
C TYR A 228 -6.44 11.73 -15.49
N LEU A 229 -7.06 11.93 -14.33
CA LEU A 229 -8.20 12.84 -14.17
C LEU A 229 -7.92 14.28 -14.63
N THR A 230 -6.66 14.75 -14.53
CA THR A 230 -6.27 16.07 -15.01
C THR A 230 -6.51 16.21 -16.51
N ASP A 231 -6.03 15.25 -17.30
CA ASP A 231 -6.12 15.28 -18.75
C ASP A 231 -7.57 15.11 -19.22
N ALA A 232 -8.33 14.24 -18.55
CA ALA A 232 -9.76 14.09 -18.79
C ALA A 232 -10.52 15.42 -18.59
N ILE A 233 -10.29 16.12 -17.47
CA ILE A 233 -10.91 17.44 -17.19
C ILE A 233 -10.50 18.46 -18.23
N GLU A 234 -9.21 18.56 -18.53
CA GLU A 234 -8.70 19.57 -19.47
C GLU A 234 -9.20 19.32 -20.90
N SER A 235 -9.35 18.07 -21.33
CA SER A 235 -9.92 17.73 -22.64
C SER A 235 -11.34 18.28 -22.80
N VAL A 236 -12.14 18.25 -21.73
CA VAL A 236 -13.50 18.78 -21.70
C VAL A 236 -13.50 20.31 -21.71
N LEU A 237 -12.63 20.95 -20.92
CA LEU A 237 -12.53 22.41 -20.86
C LEU A 237 -11.99 23.03 -22.15
N ARG A 238 -11.20 22.26 -22.91
CA ARG A 238 -10.63 22.66 -24.21
C ARG A 238 -11.60 22.49 -25.39
N GLN A 239 -12.73 21.80 -25.22
CA GLN A 239 -13.70 21.57 -26.30
C GLN A 239 -14.08 22.86 -27.05
N THR A 240 -14.16 22.79 -28.39
CA THR A 240 -14.60 23.92 -29.22
C THR A 240 -16.02 24.35 -28.89
N TYR A 241 -16.90 23.38 -28.59
CA TYR A 241 -18.20 23.60 -27.98
C TYR A 241 -18.15 23.19 -26.51
N ARG A 242 -18.08 24.18 -25.61
CA ARG A 242 -17.92 23.92 -24.17
C ARG A 242 -19.24 23.46 -23.54
N PRO A 243 -19.19 22.48 -22.62
CA PRO A 243 -20.38 22.10 -21.88
C PRO A 243 -20.80 23.21 -20.93
N ARG A 244 -22.06 23.13 -20.51
CA ARG A 244 -22.67 23.98 -19.49
C ARG A 244 -22.21 23.60 -18.10
N GLU A 245 -22.13 22.30 -17.86
CA GLU A 245 -21.86 21.70 -16.55
C GLU A 245 -20.79 20.60 -16.73
N LEU A 246 -19.82 20.54 -15.82
CA LEU A 246 -18.85 19.45 -15.73
C LEU A 246 -18.88 18.92 -14.31
N VAL A 247 -19.29 17.66 -14.16
CA VAL A 247 -19.46 16.98 -12.87
C VAL A 247 -18.44 15.85 -12.78
N ILE A 248 -17.57 15.89 -11.78
CA ILE A 248 -16.67 14.79 -11.43
C ILE A 248 -17.31 14.01 -10.28
N VAL A 249 -17.56 12.73 -10.50
CA VAL A 249 -18.08 11.82 -9.49
C VAL A 249 -16.96 10.88 -9.05
N ASP A 250 -16.49 11.07 -7.82
CA ASP A 250 -15.51 10.22 -7.16
C ASP A 250 -16.19 9.15 -6.33
N ASP A 251 -16.02 7.88 -6.72
CA ASP A 251 -16.67 6.73 -6.08
C ASP A 251 -15.68 5.97 -5.20
N VAL A 252 -15.44 6.44 -3.98
CA VAL A 252 -14.55 5.77 -2.99
C VAL A 252 -13.06 5.76 -3.39
N SER A 253 -12.54 6.83 -3.99
CA SER A 253 -11.09 6.91 -4.21
C SER A 253 -10.32 6.99 -2.89
N THR A 254 -9.12 6.40 -2.93
CA THR A 254 -8.13 6.34 -1.85
C THR A 254 -6.79 6.97 -2.24
N ASP A 255 -6.64 7.34 -3.51
CA ASP A 255 -5.51 8.07 -4.06
C ASP A 255 -5.72 9.59 -3.97
N ASN A 256 -4.99 10.37 -4.79
CA ASN A 256 -5.07 11.81 -4.84
C ASN A 256 -6.22 12.37 -5.73
N THR A 257 -7.19 11.54 -6.12
CA THR A 257 -8.35 11.96 -6.93
C THR A 257 -9.09 13.16 -6.34
N PRO A 258 -9.43 13.21 -5.03
CA PRO A 258 -10.14 14.35 -4.45
C PRO A 258 -9.36 15.66 -4.58
N GLU A 259 -8.04 15.62 -4.38
CA GLU A 259 -7.16 16.78 -4.46
C GLU A 259 -7.08 17.31 -5.88
N VAL A 260 -7.03 16.44 -6.87
CA VAL A 260 -7.00 16.81 -8.30
C VAL A 260 -8.33 17.46 -8.68
N ALA A 261 -9.46 16.81 -8.40
CA ALA A 261 -10.79 17.34 -8.76
C ALA A 261 -11.06 18.71 -8.13
N LYS A 262 -10.71 18.89 -6.85
CA LYS A 262 -10.96 20.15 -6.11
C LYS A 262 -10.18 21.35 -6.66
N LYS A 263 -9.05 21.15 -7.33
CA LYS A 263 -8.29 22.25 -7.98
C LYS A 263 -9.11 22.90 -9.09
N TYR A 264 -9.97 22.15 -9.77
CA TYR A 264 -10.75 22.64 -10.90
C TYR A 264 -12.08 23.27 -10.51
N MET A 265 -12.47 23.23 -9.22
CA MET A 265 -13.72 23.86 -8.77
C MET A 265 -13.76 25.36 -9.04
N GLY A 266 -12.61 26.05 -9.06
CA GLY A 266 -12.51 27.45 -9.46
C GLY A 266 -12.88 27.73 -10.93
N HIS A 267 -12.90 26.71 -11.79
CA HIS A 267 -13.27 26.78 -13.20
C HIS A 267 -14.75 26.41 -13.45
N GLY A 268 -15.55 26.28 -12.40
CA GLY A 268 -16.96 25.88 -12.49
C GLY A 268 -17.19 24.37 -12.48
N VAL A 269 -16.15 23.57 -12.28
CA VAL A 269 -16.25 22.10 -12.15
C VAL A 269 -16.89 21.73 -10.82
N GLN A 270 -17.87 20.84 -10.84
CA GLN A 270 -18.51 20.32 -9.65
C GLN A 270 -17.87 18.99 -9.25
N TYR A 271 -17.43 18.88 -8.01
CA TYR A 271 -16.96 17.62 -7.43
C TYR A 271 -18.04 17.00 -6.56
N VAL A 272 -18.33 15.72 -6.78
CA VAL A 272 -19.30 14.93 -6.04
C VAL A 272 -18.61 13.67 -5.54
N TYR A 273 -18.64 13.46 -4.23
CA TYR A 273 -18.19 12.21 -3.64
C TYR A 273 -19.37 11.25 -3.47
N CYS A 274 -19.22 10.01 -3.91
CA CYS A 274 -20.17 8.94 -3.65
C CYS A 274 -19.46 7.71 -3.05
N ASN A 275 -20.23 6.87 -2.36
CA ASN A 275 -19.72 5.68 -1.68
C ASN A 275 -20.53 4.44 -2.05
N GLN A 276 -20.57 4.15 -3.36
CA GLN A 276 -21.40 3.08 -3.92
C GLN A 276 -20.55 1.93 -4.46
N GLY A 277 -19.31 2.20 -4.88
CA GLY A 277 -18.33 1.23 -5.37
C GLY A 277 -18.70 0.59 -6.71
N HIS A 278 -19.51 1.26 -7.54
CA HIS A 278 -19.99 0.75 -8.81
C HIS A 278 -20.13 1.87 -9.88
N PRO A 279 -19.58 1.68 -11.10
CA PRO A 279 -19.62 2.70 -12.16
C PRO A 279 -21.03 3.18 -12.54
N SER A 280 -22.02 2.28 -12.55
CA SER A 280 -23.41 2.64 -12.84
C SER A 280 -24.00 3.56 -11.77
N SER A 281 -23.64 3.35 -10.51
CA SER A 281 -24.07 4.19 -9.39
C SER A 281 -23.41 5.57 -9.46
N ALA A 282 -22.13 5.64 -9.82
CA ALA A 282 -21.42 6.90 -10.03
C ALA A 282 -22.04 7.72 -11.18
N ARG A 283 -22.36 7.09 -12.32
CA ARG A 283 -23.05 7.79 -13.43
C ARG A 283 -24.41 8.31 -13.00
N ASN A 284 -25.22 7.48 -12.35
CA ASN A 284 -26.54 7.89 -11.84
C ASN A 284 -26.45 9.02 -10.80
N GLU A 285 -25.41 9.03 -9.97
CA GLU A 285 -25.15 10.14 -9.06
C GLU A 285 -24.84 11.41 -9.84
N GLY A 286 -23.94 11.36 -10.83
CA GLY A 286 -23.64 12.50 -11.68
C GLY A 286 -24.88 13.09 -12.36
N VAL A 287 -25.78 12.23 -12.87
CA VAL A 287 -27.05 12.66 -13.48
C VAL A 287 -27.93 13.47 -12.51
N ARG A 288 -27.92 13.15 -11.21
CA ARG A 288 -28.69 13.90 -10.20
C ARG A 288 -28.15 15.31 -9.95
N HIS A 289 -26.91 15.60 -10.34
CA HIS A 289 -26.24 16.89 -10.13
C HIS A 289 -26.22 17.78 -11.36
N THR A 290 -26.92 17.40 -12.44
CA THR A 290 -27.00 18.20 -13.66
C THR A 290 -28.44 18.49 -14.05
N SER A 291 -28.64 19.65 -14.69
CA SER A 291 -29.91 20.07 -15.28
C SER A 291 -29.85 20.16 -16.80
N ALA A 292 -28.73 19.76 -17.42
CA ALA A 292 -28.54 19.85 -18.85
C ALA A 292 -29.39 18.80 -19.59
N PRO A 293 -29.99 19.15 -20.74
CA PRO A 293 -30.80 18.23 -21.51
C PRO A 293 -29.99 17.12 -22.20
N PHE A 294 -28.72 17.35 -22.51
CA PHE A 294 -27.82 16.35 -23.08
C PHE A 294 -26.73 15.96 -22.08
N LEU A 295 -26.46 14.66 -22.01
CA LEU A 295 -25.47 14.08 -21.11
C LEU A 295 -24.38 13.40 -21.91
N LEU A 296 -23.13 13.67 -21.56
CA LEU A 296 -21.96 12.95 -22.05
C LEU A 296 -21.24 12.32 -20.85
N PHE A 297 -21.07 11.02 -20.87
CA PHE A 297 -20.26 10.31 -19.89
C PHE A 297 -18.83 10.16 -20.42
N LEU A 298 -17.86 10.44 -19.57
CA LEU A 298 -16.44 10.29 -19.87
C LEU A 298 -15.80 9.50 -18.72
N ASP A 299 -15.02 8.46 -19.04
CA ASP A 299 -14.27 7.74 -18.03
C ASP A 299 -12.99 8.54 -17.68
N ALA A 300 -12.52 8.45 -16.44
CA ALA A 300 -11.45 9.34 -15.94
C ALA A 300 -10.06 9.06 -16.53
N ASP A 301 -9.90 7.93 -17.23
CA ASP A 301 -8.72 7.51 -17.98
C ASP A 301 -8.82 7.76 -19.50
N ASP A 302 -9.87 8.45 -19.96
CA ASP A 302 -10.09 8.84 -21.36
C ASP A 302 -9.99 10.35 -21.60
N ILE A 303 -9.69 10.73 -22.85
CA ILE A 303 -9.58 12.11 -23.33
C ILE A 303 -10.57 12.33 -24.49
N LEU A 304 -11.25 13.47 -24.52
CA LEU A 304 -12.06 13.86 -25.67
C LEU A 304 -11.23 14.58 -26.73
N VAL A 305 -11.41 14.20 -28.00
CA VAL A 305 -10.95 14.99 -29.14
C VAL A 305 -11.63 16.37 -29.17
N LEU A 306 -10.95 17.39 -29.67
CA LEU A 306 -11.27 18.82 -29.47
C LEU A 306 -12.68 19.25 -29.90
N ASP A 307 -13.28 18.58 -30.88
CA ASP A 307 -14.58 18.89 -31.49
C ASP A 307 -15.66 17.82 -31.24
N TYR A 308 -15.40 16.90 -30.32
CA TYR A 308 -16.28 15.77 -30.00
C TYR A 308 -17.71 16.22 -29.66
N ILE A 309 -17.86 17.18 -28.74
CA ILE A 309 -19.18 17.63 -28.29
C ILE A 309 -19.97 18.27 -29.44
N SER A 310 -19.31 19.12 -30.25
CA SER A 310 -19.96 19.74 -31.42
C SER A 310 -20.38 18.72 -32.47
N ALA A 311 -19.55 17.71 -32.72
CA ALA A 311 -19.85 16.65 -33.69
C ALA A 311 -21.08 15.84 -33.27
N CYS A 312 -21.14 15.45 -32.00
CA CYS A 312 -22.30 14.75 -31.44
C CYS A 312 -23.57 15.62 -31.53
N LEU A 313 -23.49 16.88 -31.10
CA LEU A 313 -24.64 17.79 -31.13
C LEU A 313 -25.18 18.03 -32.54
N GLU A 314 -24.33 18.06 -33.57
CA GLU A 314 -24.78 18.20 -34.95
C GLU A 314 -25.72 17.06 -35.35
N LYS A 315 -25.44 15.83 -34.91
CA LYS A 315 -26.30 14.66 -35.17
C LYS A 315 -27.56 14.67 -34.31
N MET A 316 -27.46 15.14 -33.07
CA MET A 316 -28.59 15.26 -32.13
C MET A 316 -29.61 16.32 -32.54
N LYS A 317 -29.36 17.13 -33.57
CA LYS A 317 -30.37 18.04 -34.15
C LYS A 317 -31.56 17.31 -34.77
N ASP A 318 -31.36 16.05 -35.20
CA ASP A 318 -32.46 15.21 -35.65
C ASP A 318 -33.29 14.74 -34.43
N PRO A 319 -34.59 15.10 -34.35
CA PRO A 319 -35.43 14.74 -33.21
C PRO A 319 -35.65 13.22 -33.05
N HIS A 320 -35.27 12.41 -34.04
CA HIS A 320 -35.32 10.95 -33.96
C HIS A 320 -34.04 10.31 -33.39
N VAL A 321 -33.00 11.10 -33.13
CA VAL A 321 -31.74 10.62 -32.55
C VAL A 321 -31.76 10.78 -31.04
N ALA A 322 -31.64 9.65 -30.32
CA ALA A 322 -31.60 9.63 -28.87
C ALA A 322 -30.17 9.54 -28.30
N ILE A 323 -29.21 8.97 -29.05
CA ILE A 323 -27.82 8.76 -28.63
C ILE A 323 -26.90 8.96 -29.85
N GLY A 324 -25.79 9.67 -29.66
CA GLY A 324 -24.69 9.78 -30.61
C GLY A 324 -23.36 9.37 -29.98
N TRP A 325 -22.50 8.70 -30.75
CA TRP A 325 -21.15 8.30 -30.36
C TRP A 325 -20.25 8.22 -31.60
N GLY A 326 -18.93 8.26 -31.41
CA GLY A 326 -17.93 8.05 -32.47
C GLY A 326 -16.90 9.16 -32.57
N ALA A 327 -15.94 8.99 -33.48
CA ALA A 327 -14.94 9.98 -33.85
C ALA A 327 -15.32 10.65 -35.18
N ASN A 328 -14.82 11.87 -35.42
CA ASN A 328 -14.90 12.49 -36.74
C ASN A 328 -13.90 11.78 -37.68
N GLU A 329 -14.39 11.25 -38.80
CA GLU A 329 -13.58 10.72 -39.91
C GLU A 329 -12.88 11.82 -40.73
#